data_AF-A0AAU3VLN3-F1
#
_entry.id   AF-A0AAU3VLN3-F1
#
_cell.length_a   1.000
_cell.length_b   1.000
_cell.length_c   1.000
_cell.angle_alpha   90.00
_cell.angle_beta   90.00
_cell.angle_gamma   90.00
#
_symmetry.space_group_name_H-M   'P 1'
#
loop_
_entity.id
_entity.type
_entity.pdbx_description
1 polymer ?
#
loop_
_entity_poly.entity_id
_entity_poly.type
_entity_poly.pdbx_seq_one_letter_code
_entity_poly.pdbx_strand_id
1 'polypeptide(L)'
;MVALGGRHPLDPMALDTGTLALFVGFAAAVQDRLAADGFGDLRCSHGYLFRHLVGAEPTVGALAERLGMTQQGASKAAAELERLGYAERSPPRVTRGSASYG
;
A
#
# COMPACT_ATOMS: atom_id res chain seq x y z
N MET A 1 -29.69 -17.59 13.79
CA MET A 1 -28.44 -18.06 13.16
C MET A 1 -28.33 -17.42 11.78
N VAL A 2 -27.61 -16.31 11.65
CA VAL A 2 -27.37 -15.66 10.34
C VAL A 2 -26.15 -16.33 9.73
N ALA A 3 -26.37 -17.11 8.67
CA ALA A 3 -25.29 -17.63 7.86
C ALA A 3 -24.65 -16.44 7.13
N LEU A 4 -23.41 -16.08 7.50
CA LEU A 4 -22.61 -15.13 6.73
C LEU A 4 -22.19 -15.84 5.43
N GLY A 5 -23.10 -15.77 4.45
CA GLY A 5 -22.93 -16.26 3.08
C GLY A 5 -21.68 -15.65 2.44
N GLY A 6 -21.12 -16.41 1.48
CA GLY A 6 -19.83 -16.16 0.85
C GLY A 6 -19.63 -14.72 0.38
N ARG A 7 -18.35 -14.33 0.24
CA ARG A 7 -17.93 -13.00 -0.21
C ARG A 7 -18.70 -12.58 -1.46
N HIS A 8 -19.79 -11.83 -1.28
CA HIS A 8 -20.48 -11.22 -2.38
C HIS A 8 -19.62 -10.04 -2.82
N PRO A 9 -19.19 -9.97 -4.10
CA PRO A 9 -18.51 -8.80 -4.61
C PRO A 9 -19.40 -7.59 -4.32
N LEU A 10 -18.89 -6.62 -3.56
CA LEU A 10 -19.59 -5.35 -3.39
C LEU A 10 -19.53 -4.64 -4.75
N ASP A 11 -20.69 -4.35 -5.33
CA ASP A 11 -20.77 -3.42 -6.45
C ASP A 11 -20.68 -1.99 -5.90
N PRO A 12 -19.60 -1.24 -6.16
CA PRO A 12 -19.46 0.13 -5.68
C PRO A 12 -20.58 1.05 -6.18
N MET A 13 -21.16 0.74 -7.35
CA MET A 13 -22.23 1.52 -7.96
C MET A 13 -23.60 1.27 -7.31
N ALA A 14 -23.73 0.20 -6.52
CA ALA A 14 -24.95 -0.11 -5.78
C ALA A 14 -24.97 0.51 -4.37
N LEU A 15 -23.90 1.20 -3.96
CA LEU A 15 -23.83 1.86 -2.66
C LEU A 15 -24.74 3.11 -2.66
N ASP A 16 -25.56 3.24 -1.62
CA ASP A 16 -26.35 4.45 -1.42
C ASP A 16 -25.46 5.64 -1.03
N THR A 17 -25.99 6.85 -1.21
CA THR A 17 -25.28 8.11 -0.92
C THR A 17 -24.81 8.20 0.52
N GLY A 18 -25.56 7.68 1.49
CA GLY A 18 -25.18 7.71 2.91
C GLY A 18 -23.97 6.83 3.18
N THR A 19 -23.95 5.63 2.62
CA THR A 19 -22.80 4.72 2.69
C THR A 19 -21.56 5.32 2.00
N LEU A 20 -21.72 5.92 0.83
CA LEU A 20 -20.62 6.62 0.14
C LEU A 20 -20.08 7.80 0.97
N ALA A 21 -20.98 8.61 1.55
CA ALA A 21 -20.61 9.75 2.39
C ALA A 21 -19.84 9.31 3.65
N LEU A 22 -20.21 8.18 4.26
CA LEU A 22 -19.48 7.60 5.39
C LEU A 22 -18.02 7.29 5.03
N PHE A 23 -17.78 6.61 3.90
CA PHE A 23 -16.42 6.25 3.48
C PHE A 23 -15.57 7.47 3.11
N VAL A 24 -16.16 8.44 2.39
CA VAL A 24 -15.46 9.68 2.04
C VAL A 24 -15.14 10.50 3.29
N GLY A 25 -16.10 10.64 4.22
CA GLY A 25 -15.89 11.34 5.48
C GLY A 25 -14.80 10.68 6.34
N PHE A 26 -14.78 9.35 6.41
CA PHE A 26 -13.72 8.62 7.10
C PHE A 26 -12.35 8.84 6.46
N ALA A 27 -12.25 8.76 5.13
CA ALA A 27 -11.01 9.02 4.41
C ALA A 27 -10.50 10.45 4.63
N ALA A 28 -11.40 11.45 4.61
CA ALA A 28 -11.06 12.84 4.89
C ALA A 28 -10.54 13.03 6.32
N ALA A 29 -11.22 12.46 7.33
CA ALA A 29 -10.79 12.57 8.72
C ALA A 29 -9.40 11.95 8.96
N VAL A 30 -9.09 10.82 8.31
CA VAL A 30 -7.76 10.22 8.36
C VAL A 30 -6.70 11.11 7.70
N GLN A 31 -7.03 11.72 6.56
CA GLN A 31 -6.12 12.65 5.86
C GLN A 31 -5.87 13.91 6.69
N ASP A 32 -6.90 14.51 7.28
CA ASP A 32 -6.77 15.67 8.16
C ASP A 32 -5.88 15.36 9.36
N ARG A 33 -6.04 14.16 9.95
CA ARG A 33 -5.19 13.73 11.06
C ARG A 33 -3.73 13.54 10.63
N LEU A 34 -3.48 12.87 9.50
CA LEU A 34 -2.13 12.73 8.96
C LEU A 34 -1.47 14.09 8.72
N ALA A 35 -2.21 15.03 8.13
CA ALA A 35 -1.74 16.39 7.90
C ALA A 35 -1.41 17.11 9.21
N ALA A 36 -2.27 17.00 10.23
CA ALA A 36 -2.04 17.57 11.56
C ALA A 36 -0.80 16.97 12.26
N ASP A 37 -0.50 15.70 12.00
CA ASP A 37 0.68 15.01 12.53
C ASP A 37 1.95 15.27 11.69
N GLY A 38 1.88 16.11 10.64
CA GLY A 38 3.01 16.52 9.80
C GLY A 38 3.18 15.77 8.48
N PHE A 39 2.26 14.87 8.14
CA PHE A 39 2.30 14.01 6.95
C PHE A 39 1.36 14.47 5.82
N GLY A 40 1.20 15.78 5.62
CA GLY A 40 0.21 16.36 4.71
C GLY A 40 0.48 16.14 3.20
N ASP A 41 1.66 15.64 2.87
CA ASP A 41 2.06 15.22 1.52
C ASP A 41 1.63 13.79 1.19
N LEU A 42 1.21 13.00 2.18
CA LEU A 42 0.64 11.69 1.96
C LEU A 42 -0.78 11.76 1.39
N ARG A 43 -1.14 10.73 0.64
CA ARG A 43 -2.46 10.54 0.02
C ARG A 43 -2.98 9.16 0.39
N CYS A 44 -4.29 8.94 0.29
CA CYS A 44 -4.89 7.63 0.56
C CYS A 44 -4.26 6.51 -0.28
N SER A 45 -3.84 6.81 -1.51
CA SER A 45 -3.14 5.87 -2.41
C SER A 45 -1.82 5.34 -1.84
N HIS A 46 -1.09 6.16 -1.07
CA HIS A 46 0.18 5.75 -0.46
C HIS A 46 -0.01 4.72 0.64
N GLY A 47 -1.16 4.71 1.32
CA GLY A 47 -1.44 3.76 2.41
C GLY A 47 -1.36 2.30 1.97
N TYR A 48 -1.82 2.00 0.74
CA TYR A 48 -1.75 0.63 0.19
C TYR A 48 -0.30 0.20 -0.08
N LEU A 49 0.55 1.14 -0.51
CA LEU A 49 1.97 0.91 -0.73
C LEU A 49 2.70 0.63 0.60
N PHE A 50 2.45 1.45 1.63
CA PHE A 50 3.06 1.28 2.95
C PHE A 50 2.76 -0.08 3.56
N ARG A 51 1.54 -0.62 3.39
CA ARG A 51 1.18 -1.95 3.89
C ARG A 51 2.15 -3.06 3.44
N HIS A 52 2.74 -2.91 2.26
CA HIS A 52 3.66 -3.90 1.70
C HIS A 52 5.14 -3.61 2.00
N LEU A 53 5.46 -2.42 2.52
CA LEU A 53 6.80 -2.00 2.92
C LEU A 53 7.01 -2.12 4.44
N VAL A 54 5.97 -1.96 5.25
CA VAL A 54 6.09 -2.09 6.71
C VAL A 54 6.43 -3.55 7.05
N GLY A 55 7.60 -3.74 7.66
CA GLY A 55 8.09 -5.06 8.08
C GLY A 55 8.63 -5.94 6.95
N ALA A 56 8.86 -5.39 5.75
CA ALA A 56 9.44 -6.12 4.61
C ALA A 56 10.31 -5.22 3.73
N GLU A 57 11.30 -5.81 3.06
CA GLU A 57 12.15 -5.15 2.07
C GLU A 57 11.90 -5.77 0.68
N PRO A 58 10.70 -5.62 0.08
CA PRO A 58 10.39 -6.28 -1.18
C PRO A 58 11.22 -5.70 -2.33
N THR A 59 11.58 -6.55 -3.29
CA THR A 59 12.05 -6.07 -4.59
C THR A 59 10.90 -5.36 -5.33
N VAL A 60 11.24 -4.48 -6.29
CA VAL A 60 10.23 -3.81 -7.13
C VAL A 60 9.34 -4.82 -7.87
N GLY A 61 9.89 -5.98 -8.26
CA GLY A 61 9.11 -7.06 -8.88
C GLY A 61 8.08 -7.67 -7.92
N ALA A 62 8.51 -8.07 -6.72
CA ALA A 62 7.61 -8.61 -5.71
C ALA A 62 6.54 -7.59 -5.26
N LEU A 63 6.91 -6.31 -5.23
CA LEU A 63 5.98 -5.22 -4.95
C LEU A 63 4.95 -5.05 -6.07
N ALA A 64 5.37 -5.14 -7.33
CA ALA A 64 4.47 -5.08 -8.49
C ALA A 64 3.42 -6.19 -8.45
N GLU A 65 3.84 -7.43 -8.17
CA GLU A 65 2.93 -8.57 -8.01
C GLU A 65 1.92 -8.35 -6.89
N ARG A 66 2.38 -7.91 -5.70
CA ARG A 66 1.51 -7.65 -4.54
C ARG A 66 0.51 -6.54 -4.78
N LEU A 67 0.92 -5.50 -5.52
CA LEU A 67 0.06 -4.35 -5.83
C LEU A 67 -0.86 -4.60 -7.03
N GLY A 68 -0.69 -5.70 -7.77
CA GLY A 68 -1.39 -5.91 -9.05
C GLY A 68 -1.01 -4.86 -10.10
N MET A 69 0.22 -4.35 -10.04
CA MET A 69 0.74 -3.31 -10.93
C MET A 69 1.79 -3.88 -11.91
N THR A 70 2.05 -3.14 -12.98
CA THR A 70 3.26 -3.38 -13.78
C THR A 70 4.51 -3.04 -12.97
N GLN A 71 5.65 -3.63 -13.31
CA GLN A 71 6.92 -3.33 -12.66
C GLN A 71 7.31 -1.84 -12.77
N GLN A 72 6.99 -1.21 -13.91
CA GLN A 72 7.19 0.22 -14.10
C GLN A 72 6.26 1.06 -13.19
N GLY A 73 5.00 0.65 -13.04
CA GLY A 73 4.05 1.28 -12.14
C GLY A 73 4.51 1.22 -10.68
N ALA A 74 4.92 0.03 -10.23
CA ALA A 74 5.47 -0.16 -8.88
C ALA A 74 6.77 0.63 -8.67
N SER A 75 7.67 0.68 -9.66
CA SER A 75 8.89 1.48 -9.59
C SER A 75 8.60 2.98 -9.44
N LYS A 76 7.60 3.48 -10.17
CA LYS A 76 7.17 4.89 -10.07
C LYS A 76 6.58 5.20 -8.69
N ALA A 77 5.74 4.32 -8.17
CA ALA A 77 5.13 4.49 -6.86
C ALA A 77 6.18 4.46 -5.73
N ALA A 78 7.16 3.56 -5.82
CA ALA A 78 8.29 3.53 -4.89
C ALA A 78 9.14 4.81 -4.98
N ALA A 79 9.47 5.26 -6.20
CA ALA A 79 10.23 6.50 -6.41
C ALA A 79 9.49 7.75 -5.88
N GLU A 80 8.16 7.75 -5.90
CA GLU A 80 7.37 8.82 -5.27
C GLU A 80 7.55 8.83 -3.74
N LEU A 81 7.46 7.68 -3.06
CA LEU A 81 7.73 7.62 -1.62
C LEU A 81 9.18 7.97 -1.28
N GLU A 82 10.16 7.59 -2.11
CA GLU A 82 11.55 8.02 -1.95
C GLU A 82 11.70 9.54 -2.05
N ARG A 83 11.06 10.15 -3.05
CA ARG A 83 11.06 11.62 -3.22
C ARG A 83 10.42 12.35 -2.05
N LEU A 84 9.39 11.76 -1.45
CA LEU A 84 8.73 12.27 -0.25
C LEU A 84 9.50 11.97 1.05
N GLY A 85 10.57 11.17 1.00
CA GLY A 85 11.40 10.83 2.16
C GLY A 85 10.85 9.71 3.03
N TYR A 86 9.88 8.93 2.55
CA TYR A 86 9.23 7.84 3.29
C TYR A 86 9.73 6.43 2.94
N ALA A 87 10.54 6.31 1.91
CA ALA A 87 11.15 5.05 1.51
C ALA A 87 12.59 5.29 1.03
N GLU A 88 13.40 4.24 1.10
CA GLU A 88 14.74 4.24 0.51
C GLU A 88 14.96 2.93 -0.24
N ARG A 89 15.78 2.98 -1.30
CA ARG A 89 16.24 1.78 -1.98
C ARG A 89 17.51 1.30 -1.33
N SER A 90 17.48 0.07 -0.85
CA SER A 90 18.68 -0.66 -0.49
C SER A 90 19.22 -1.45 -1.68
N PRO A 91 20.54 -1.60 -1.81
CA PRO A 91 21.12 -2.54 -2.76
C PRO A 91 20.61 -3.96 -2.45
N PRO A 92 20.52 -4.85 -3.46
CA PRO A 92 20.07 -6.21 -3.22
C PRO A 92 20.95 -6.86 -2.15
N ARG A 93 20.31 -7.47 -1.15
CA ARG A 93 21.01 -8.23 -0.12
C ARG A 93 21.69 -9.41 -0.80
N VAL A 94 23.01 -9.30 -1.02
CA VAL A 94 23.81 -10.44 -1.48
C VAL A 94 23.91 -11.42 -0.32
N THR A 95 23.02 -12.41 -0.30
CA THR A 95 23.23 -13.61 0.50
C THR A 95 24.36 -14.38 -0.18
N ARG A 96 25.61 -14.11 0.21
CA ARG A 96 26.75 -14.91 -0.23
C ARG A 96 26.50 -16.32 0.30
N GLY A 97 26.22 -17.26 -0.61
CA GLY A 97 25.92 -18.63 -0.26
C GLY A 97 26.96 -19.18 0.71
N SER A 98 26.48 -19.77 1.80
CA SER A 98 27.24 -20.70 2.61
C SER A 98 27.61 -21.90 1.74
N ALA A 99 28.65 -21.75 0.92
CA ALA A 99 29.40 -22.86 0.39
C ALA A 99 30.14 -23.50 1.57
N SER A 100 29.43 -24.37 2.28
CA SER A 100 30.03 -25.38 3.12
C SER A 100 30.77 -26.33 2.18
N TYR A 101 32.05 -26.09 1.97
CA TYR A 101 32.96 -27.16 1.55
C TYR A 101 33.30 -27.95 2.82
N GLY A 102 32.69 -29.13 2.92
CA GLY A 102 33.07 -30.22 3.81
C GLY A 102 33.19 -31.48 2.97
#